data_AF-A0A3N5NMG5-F1
#
_entry.id   AF-A0A3N5NMG5-F1
#
_cell.length_a   1.000
_cell.length_b   1.000
_cell.length_c   1.000
_cell.angle_alpha   90.00
_cell.angle_beta   90.00
_cell.angle_gamma   90.00
#
_symmetry.space_group_name_H-M   'P 1'
#
loop_
_entity.id
_entity.type
_entity.pdbx_description
1 polymer ?
#
loop_
_entity_poly.entity_id
_entity_poly.type
_entity_poly.pdbx_seq_one_letter_code
_entity_poly.pdbx_strand_id
1 'polypeptide(L)'
;MPTAGQAPAGGQAPAGYKASRSPFKDGKPDLNGIWQANNTANWDIQGHAARQGPILELGAAFSVPAGLGVVEGDEIPYQPWAAAKKKENAANWLKLDPEIKCYMPGVPRATYMPYPFQIVQTPTHVLMAYEFASASRTIYMNSKDESPADTWMGWSRGRWEGDTLVVEVNAFNGETWFDRAGNFHSDALRVVERFTPVSRDVLQYDVTIEDPKVFTRPWKMSMPLYRRIEKNAQLLEYKCVEFVEELMYGHLRKKTK
;
A
#
# COMPACT_ATOMS: atom_id res chain seq x y z
N MET A 1 -12.54 29.29 -13.60
CA MET A 1 -12.77 28.08 -14.42
C MET A 1 -11.63 27.13 -14.12
N PRO A 2 -11.82 26.03 -13.36
CA PRO A 2 -10.74 25.10 -13.10
C PRO A 2 -10.57 24.19 -14.32
N THR A 3 -9.37 24.18 -14.86
CA THR A 3 -8.93 23.29 -15.93
C THR A 3 -8.93 21.85 -15.43
N ALA A 4 -9.58 20.97 -16.19
CA ALA A 4 -9.61 19.54 -15.95
C ALA A 4 -8.17 18.98 -15.86
N GLY A 5 -7.82 18.43 -14.70
CA GLY A 5 -6.59 17.67 -14.54
C GLY A 5 -6.68 16.39 -15.37
N GLN A 6 -5.74 16.21 -16.30
CA GLN A 6 -5.54 14.93 -16.99
C GLN A 6 -5.18 13.88 -15.94
N ALA A 7 -5.98 12.83 -15.86
CA ALA A 7 -5.67 11.63 -15.09
C ALA A 7 -4.34 11.03 -15.59
N PRO A 8 -3.53 10.43 -14.71
CA PRO A 8 -2.39 9.64 -15.16
C PRO A 8 -2.94 8.44 -15.94
N ALA A 9 -2.65 8.38 -17.24
CA ALA A 9 -2.85 7.17 -18.02
C ALA A 9 -2.05 6.05 -17.35
N GLY A 10 -2.73 4.98 -16.92
CA GLY A 10 -2.09 3.79 -16.38
C GLY A 10 -0.95 3.38 -17.30
N GLY A 11 0.27 3.38 -16.76
CA GLY A 11 1.49 3.18 -17.53
C GLY A 11 1.52 1.79 -18.15
N GLN A 12 0.98 1.65 -19.35
CA GLN A 12 1.26 0.46 -20.16
C GLN A 12 2.77 0.39 -20.38
N ALA A 13 3.33 -0.81 -20.21
CA ALA A 13 4.72 -1.06 -20.57
C ALA A 13 4.98 -0.50 -21.98
N PRO A 14 6.06 0.28 -22.19
CA PRO A 14 6.44 0.71 -23.53
C PRO A 14 6.45 -0.49 -24.45
N ALA A 15 5.85 -0.37 -25.63
CA ALA A 15 5.78 -1.45 -26.60
C ALA A 15 7.21 -2.01 -26.83
N GLY A 16 7.44 -3.27 -26.44
CA GLY A 16 8.69 -3.98 -26.68
C GLY A 16 9.67 -4.09 -25.51
N TYR A 17 9.40 -3.55 -24.31
CA TYR A 17 10.26 -3.87 -23.16
C TYR A 17 10.14 -5.36 -22.79
N LYS A 18 11.27 -6.04 -22.69
CA LYS A 18 11.37 -7.43 -22.21
C LYS A 18 12.13 -7.44 -20.90
N ALA A 19 11.44 -7.76 -19.81
CA ALA A 19 12.07 -7.90 -18.51
C ALA A 19 13.13 -9.00 -18.50
N SER A 20 14.17 -8.83 -17.68
CA SER A 20 15.09 -9.91 -17.34
C SER A 20 14.32 -11.11 -16.81
N ARG A 21 14.77 -12.32 -17.15
CA ARG A 21 14.11 -13.55 -16.72
C ARG A 21 14.67 -14.02 -15.39
N SER A 22 13.80 -14.58 -14.58
CA SER A 22 14.12 -15.27 -13.34
C SER A 22 15.23 -16.32 -13.55
N PRO A 23 16.16 -16.46 -12.59
CA PRO A 23 17.24 -17.46 -12.66
C PRO A 23 16.71 -18.90 -12.62
N PHE A 24 15.44 -19.11 -12.25
CA PHE A 24 14.84 -20.45 -12.12
C PHE A 24 14.40 -21.09 -13.44
N LYS A 25 14.67 -20.45 -14.59
CA LYS A 25 14.34 -20.96 -15.94
C LYS A 25 12.84 -21.26 -16.16
N ASP A 26 11.97 -20.61 -15.40
CA ASP A 26 10.50 -20.66 -15.50
C ASP A 26 9.95 -19.74 -16.62
N GLY A 27 10.83 -18.98 -17.28
CA GLY A 27 10.49 -18.01 -18.32
C GLY A 27 9.81 -16.73 -17.78
N LYS A 28 9.66 -16.60 -16.46
CA LYS A 28 8.97 -15.47 -15.83
C LYS A 28 9.92 -14.30 -15.61
N PRO A 29 9.42 -13.06 -15.55
CA PRO A 29 10.24 -11.92 -15.17
C PRO A 29 10.90 -12.11 -13.81
N ASP A 30 12.08 -11.52 -13.67
CA ASP A 30 12.78 -11.39 -12.40
C ASP A 30 12.33 -10.10 -11.69
N LEU A 31 11.51 -10.24 -10.65
CA LEU A 31 11.06 -9.12 -9.83
C LEU A 31 11.93 -8.90 -8.59
N ASN A 32 12.96 -9.73 -8.35
CA ASN A 32 13.79 -9.63 -7.15
C ASN A 32 14.39 -8.24 -7.02
N GLY A 33 14.39 -7.70 -5.80
CA GLY A 33 15.01 -6.41 -5.50
C GLY A 33 14.23 -5.60 -4.48
N ILE A 34 14.73 -4.40 -4.21
CA ILE A 34 14.12 -3.44 -3.29
C ILE A 34 13.41 -2.38 -4.12
N TRP A 35 12.15 -2.16 -3.81
CA TRP A 35 11.22 -1.30 -4.54
C TRP A 35 10.59 -0.28 -3.59
N GLN A 36 10.17 0.86 -4.14
CA GLN A 36 9.53 1.91 -3.35
C GLN A 36 8.60 2.75 -4.24
N ALA A 37 7.43 3.12 -3.71
CA ALA A 37 6.61 4.16 -4.32
C ALA A 37 7.20 5.55 -4.02
N ASN A 38 7.25 6.41 -5.03
CA ASN A 38 7.69 7.79 -4.86
C ASN A 38 6.51 8.75 -5.08
N ASN A 39 5.60 8.77 -4.12
CA ASN A 39 4.37 9.57 -4.15
C ASN A 39 3.90 9.94 -2.73
N THR A 40 2.72 10.56 -2.62
CA THR A 40 2.12 10.97 -1.35
C THR A 40 0.88 10.15 -0.97
N ALA A 41 0.70 8.96 -1.56
CA ALA A 41 -0.49 8.13 -1.38
C ALA A 41 -0.73 7.69 0.07
N ASN A 42 0.32 7.57 0.89
CA ASN A 42 0.18 7.30 2.33
C ASN A 42 -0.48 8.47 3.10
N TRP A 43 -0.46 9.69 2.56
CA TRP A 43 -1.15 10.84 3.12
C TRP A 43 -2.61 10.90 2.67
N ASP A 44 -2.84 10.77 1.37
CA ASP A 44 -4.16 10.64 0.75
C ASP A 44 -3.98 10.00 -0.63
N ILE A 45 -4.70 8.92 -0.91
CA ILE A 45 -4.69 8.26 -2.22
C ILE A 45 -5.42 9.08 -3.29
N GLN A 46 -6.23 10.07 -2.90
CA GLN A 46 -6.88 11.01 -3.81
C GLN A 46 -6.02 12.28 -4.02
N GLY A 47 -6.36 13.07 -5.03
CA GLY A 47 -5.73 14.36 -5.29
C GLY A 47 -5.92 15.33 -4.11
N HIS A 48 -4.83 15.97 -3.68
CA HIS A 48 -4.86 16.88 -2.54
C HIS A 48 -3.80 17.98 -2.63
N ALA A 49 -4.15 19.17 -2.14
CA ALA A 49 -3.21 20.27 -1.98
C ALA A 49 -2.33 20.06 -0.75
N ALA A 50 -1.15 20.69 -0.76
CA ALA A 50 -0.32 20.78 0.43
C ALA A 50 -1.09 21.52 1.53
N ARG A 51 -0.99 21.04 2.77
CA ARG A 51 -1.69 21.63 3.91
C ARG A 51 -0.93 21.43 5.22
N GLN A 52 -1.36 22.19 6.22
CA GLN A 52 -0.86 22.06 7.57
C GLN A 52 -1.09 20.63 8.11
N GLY A 53 -0.08 20.09 8.78
CA GLY A 53 -0.19 18.84 9.53
C GLY A 53 -1.06 18.98 10.79
N PRO A 54 -1.39 17.87 11.46
CA PRO A 54 -2.27 17.89 12.63
C PRO A 54 -1.58 18.40 13.90
N ILE A 55 -0.26 18.50 13.92
CA ILE A 55 0.54 19.03 15.04
C ILE A 55 1.19 20.34 14.57
N LEU A 56 0.66 21.48 15.04
CA LEU A 56 1.07 22.82 14.60
C LEU A 56 2.54 23.11 14.93
N GLU A 57 3.00 22.64 16.08
CA GLU A 57 4.35 22.86 16.61
C GLU A 57 5.44 22.25 15.72
N LEU A 58 5.11 21.22 14.93
CA LEU A 58 6.05 20.59 13.99
C LEU A 58 6.22 21.40 12.69
N GLY A 59 5.34 22.38 12.43
CA GLY A 59 5.41 23.23 11.24
C GLY A 59 5.56 22.44 9.94
N ALA A 60 6.50 22.86 9.09
CA ALA A 60 6.75 22.21 7.80
C ALA A 60 7.26 20.76 7.93
N ALA A 61 7.92 20.39 9.03
CA ALA A 61 8.52 19.07 9.22
C ALA A 61 7.48 17.94 9.28
N PHE A 62 6.24 18.25 9.65
CA PHE A 62 5.10 17.32 9.63
C PHE A 62 3.92 17.88 8.83
N SER A 63 4.21 18.70 7.82
CA SER A 63 3.18 19.15 6.87
C SER A 63 2.74 18.01 5.95
N VAL A 64 1.52 18.13 5.42
CA VAL A 64 1.02 17.20 4.42
C VAL A 64 1.42 17.74 3.04
N PRO A 65 2.29 17.03 2.28
CA PRO A 65 2.67 17.45 0.93
C PRO A 65 1.48 17.34 -0.04
N ALA A 66 1.54 18.05 -1.17
CA ALA A 66 0.54 17.91 -2.23
C ALA A 66 0.71 16.58 -2.98
N GLY A 67 -0.38 16.05 -3.53
CA GLY A 67 -0.39 14.83 -4.32
C GLY A 67 -1.36 14.90 -5.49
N LEU A 68 -1.01 14.26 -6.61
CA LEU A 68 -1.90 14.10 -7.76
C LEU A 68 -2.99 13.05 -7.53
N GLY A 69 -2.87 12.26 -6.46
CA GLY A 69 -3.68 11.06 -6.27
C GLY A 69 -3.20 9.88 -7.12
N VAL A 70 -3.60 8.69 -6.72
CA VAL A 70 -3.34 7.41 -7.42
C VAL A 70 -4.63 6.70 -7.81
N VAL A 71 -5.79 7.18 -7.34
CA VAL A 71 -7.12 6.65 -7.68
C VAL A 71 -7.49 7.03 -9.11
N GLU A 72 -7.93 6.04 -9.90
CA GLU A 72 -8.40 6.28 -11.26
C GLU A 72 -9.66 7.17 -11.24
N GLY A 73 -9.60 8.31 -11.92
CA GLY A 73 -10.68 9.30 -11.94
C GLY A 73 -10.88 10.07 -10.62
N ASP A 74 -9.99 9.87 -9.65
CA ASP A 74 -10.00 10.53 -8.34
C ASP A 74 -11.30 10.35 -7.53
N GLU A 75 -12.07 9.30 -7.83
CA GLU A 75 -13.36 9.00 -7.20
C GLU A 75 -13.32 7.66 -6.46
N ILE A 76 -13.60 7.68 -5.16
CA ILE A 76 -13.85 6.47 -4.36
C ILE A 76 -15.36 6.32 -4.15
N PRO A 77 -15.97 5.24 -4.67
CA PRO A 77 -17.42 5.08 -4.72
C PRO A 77 -17.97 4.59 -3.37
N TYR A 78 -17.84 5.38 -2.32
CA TYR A 78 -18.33 5.04 -0.98
C TYR A 78 -19.85 4.89 -0.93
N GLN A 79 -20.33 3.95 -0.13
CA GLN A 79 -21.71 3.98 0.35
C GLN A 79 -21.94 5.22 1.25
N PRO A 80 -23.18 5.73 1.39
CA PRO A 80 -23.44 6.96 2.14
C PRO A 80 -22.94 6.92 3.59
N TRP A 81 -23.14 5.80 4.30
CA TRP A 81 -22.67 5.62 5.67
C TRP A 81 -21.13 5.64 5.75
N ALA A 82 -20.46 5.03 4.78
CA ALA A 82 -19.02 4.92 4.73
C ALA A 82 -18.38 6.27 4.39
N ALA A 83 -19.01 7.07 3.51
CA ALA A 83 -18.56 8.43 3.23
C ALA A 83 -18.59 9.32 4.49
N ALA A 84 -19.60 9.15 5.35
CA ALA A 84 -19.65 9.83 6.65
C ALA A 84 -18.52 9.35 7.58
N LYS A 85 -18.29 8.04 7.65
CA LYS A 85 -17.20 7.46 8.46
C LYS A 85 -15.81 7.93 8.00
N LYS A 86 -15.57 8.00 6.69
CA LYS A 86 -14.33 8.53 6.11
C LYS A 86 -14.03 9.94 6.63
N LYS A 87 -15.03 10.82 6.71
CA LYS A 87 -14.87 12.18 7.24
C LYS A 87 -14.53 12.19 8.73
N GLU A 88 -15.19 11.34 9.52
CA GLU A 88 -14.87 11.17 10.95
C GLU A 88 -13.44 10.68 11.15
N ASN A 89 -13.03 9.67 10.37
CA ASN A 89 -11.68 9.13 10.34
C ASN A 89 -10.66 10.22 10.00
N ALA A 90 -10.89 10.98 8.93
CA ALA A 90 -10.02 12.07 8.48
C ALA A 90 -9.85 13.17 9.53
N ALA A 91 -10.90 13.47 10.31
CA ALA A 91 -10.83 14.46 11.37
C ALA A 91 -10.05 13.99 12.61
N ASN A 92 -9.92 12.67 12.80
CA ASN A 92 -9.38 12.05 14.01
C ASN A 92 -8.25 11.05 13.74
N TRP A 93 -7.60 11.13 12.58
CA TRP A 93 -6.67 10.10 12.11
C TRP A 93 -5.47 9.88 13.05
N LEU A 94 -4.97 10.92 13.73
CA LEU A 94 -3.91 10.74 14.75
C LEU A 94 -4.29 9.76 15.87
N LYS A 95 -5.58 9.64 16.18
CA LYS A 95 -6.09 8.73 17.21
C LYS A 95 -6.55 7.40 16.62
N LEU A 96 -7.11 7.44 15.42
CA LEU A 96 -7.87 6.34 14.83
C LEU A 96 -7.09 5.54 13.78
N ASP A 97 -6.12 6.12 13.08
CA ASP A 97 -5.32 5.41 12.08
C ASP A 97 -4.46 4.33 12.80
N PRO A 98 -4.67 3.04 12.49
CA PRO A 98 -3.91 1.93 13.08
C PRO A 98 -2.40 2.04 12.86
N GLU A 99 -1.99 2.63 11.73
CA GLU A 99 -0.59 2.81 11.36
C GLU A 99 0.16 3.70 12.38
N ILE A 100 -0.53 4.68 12.98
CA ILE A 100 0.04 5.55 14.01
C ILE A 100 0.46 4.77 15.26
N LYS A 101 -0.13 3.60 15.50
CA LYS A 101 0.19 2.69 16.61
C LYS A 101 1.17 1.59 16.19
N CYS A 102 1.83 1.74 15.04
CA CYS A 102 2.73 0.74 14.47
C CYS A 102 2.04 -0.61 14.17
N TYR A 103 0.71 -0.63 14.00
CA TYR A 103 0.06 -1.84 13.47
C TYR A 103 0.35 -2.01 11.99
N MET A 104 0.37 -3.26 11.53
CA MET A 104 0.66 -3.57 10.14
C MET A 104 -0.34 -2.88 9.21
N PRO A 105 0.12 -2.25 8.12
CA PRO A 105 -0.70 -1.34 7.31
C PRO A 105 -1.67 -2.05 6.36
N GLY A 106 -1.56 -3.37 6.21
CA GLY A 106 -2.28 -4.13 5.21
C GLY A 106 -1.85 -3.79 3.78
N VAL A 107 -2.54 -4.39 2.81
CA VAL A 107 -2.31 -4.11 1.38
C VAL A 107 -3.57 -3.51 0.76
N PRO A 108 -3.45 -2.55 -0.15
CA PRO A 108 -2.23 -2.12 -0.84
C PRO A 108 -1.33 -1.11 -0.07
N ARG A 109 -1.75 -0.58 1.10
CA ARG A 109 -1.02 0.50 1.79
C ARG A 109 0.46 0.23 2.01
N ALA A 110 0.84 -0.96 2.50
CA ALA A 110 2.24 -1.34 2.71
C ALA A 110 3.14 -1.06 1.48
N THR A 111 2.60 -1.24 0.27
CA THR A 111 3.33 -1.12 -1.00
C THR A 111 3.62 0.32 -1.41
N TYR A 112 2.85 1.30 -0.91
CA TYR A 112 3.02 2.72 -1.25
C TYR A 112 3.29 3.63 -0.04
N MET A 113 3.59 3.05 1.12
CA MET A 113 4.17 3.80 2.22
C MET A 113 5.51 4.43 1.79
N PRO A 114 5.97 5.51 2.46
CA PRO A 114 7.26 6.14 2.17
C PRO A 114 8.46 5.32 2.68
N TYR A 115 8.33 3.98 2.67
CA TYR A 115 9.34 3.01 3.05
C TYR A 115 9.54 2.03 1.90
N PRO A 116 10.77 1.55 1.66
CA PRO A 116 11.01 0.49 0.69
C PRO A 116 10.42 -0.85 1.13
N PHE A 117 10.28 -1.76 0.16
CA PHE A 117 9.99 -3.16 0.40
C PHE A 117 10.81 -4.03 -0.54
N GLN A 118 11.11 -5.26 -0.13
CA GLN A 118 11.92 -6.20 -0.87
C GLN A 118 11.06 -7.36 -1.41
N ILE A 119 11.22 -7.64 -2.69
CA ILE A 119 10.68 -8.83 -3.35
C ILE A 119 11.77 -9.90 -3.38
N VAL A 120 11.45 -11.08 -2.86
CA VAL A 120 12.25 -12.30 -3.00
C VAL A 120 11.39 -13.35 -3.68
N GLN A 121 11.76 -13.71 -4.90
CA GLN A 121 11.02 -14.63 -5.75
C GLN A 121 11.65 -16.03 -5.69
N THR A 122 10.80 -17.04 -5.69
CA THR A 122 11.13 -18.46 -5.91
C THR A 122 10.17 -19.03 -6.95
N PRO A 123 10.35 -20.26 -7.45
CA PRO A 123 9.42 -20.85 -8.41
C PRO A 123 7.99 -21.03 -7.88
N THR A 124 7.84 -21.21 -6.56
CA THR A 124 6.55 -21.58 -5.93
C THR A 124 5.98 -20.50 -5.01
N HIS A 125 6.80 -19.55 -4.59
CA HIS A 125 6.42 -18.48 -3.68
C HIS A 125 7.09 -17.15 -4.04
N VAL A 126 6.44 -16.04 -3.75
CA VAL A 126 7.06 -14.72 -3.71
C VAL A 126 6.90 -14.15 -2.31
N LEU A 127 8.01 -13.85 -1.64
CA LEU A 127 8.01 -13.14 -0.36
C LEU A 127 8.13 -11.65 -0.62
N MET A 128 7.24 -10.86 -0.02
CA MET A 128 7.38 -9.41 0.05
C MET A 128 7.61 -9.02 1.52
N ALA A 129 8.77 -8.44 1.81
CA ALA A 129 9.13 -7.91 3.11
C ALA A 129 9.10 -6.38 3.08
N TYR A 130 8.41 -5.75 4.00
CA TYR A 130 8.24 -4.31 4.10
C TYR A 130 9.06 -3.78 5.27
N GLU A 131 9.69 -2.62 5.09
CA GLU A 131 10.52 -2.00 6.13
C GLU A 131 9.67 -1.58 7.34
N PHE A 132 8.46 -1.04 7.10
CA PHE A 132 7.54 -0.62 8.17
C PHE A 132 6.98 -1.80 8.97
N ALA A 133 7.10 -1.72 10.30
CA ALA A 133 6.56 -2.68 11.27
C ALA A 133 7.02 -4.13 11.05
N SER A 134 8.13 -4.34 10.36
CA SER A 134 8.61 -5.65 9.90
C SER A 134 7.50 -6.47 9.20
N ALA A 135 6.54 -5.78 8.56
CA ALA A 135 5.43 -6.41 7.91
C ALA A 135 5.93 -7.28 6.75
N SER A 136 5.32 -8.44 6.55
CA SER A 136 5.67 -9.30 5.43
C SER A 136 4.46 -10.09 4.96
N ARG A 137 4.54 -10.59 3.72
CA ARG A 137 3.55 -11.50 3.18
C ARG A 137 4.20 -12.51 2.24
N THR A 138 3.67 -13.71 2.26
CA THR A 138 3.99 -14.76 1.30
C THR A 138 2.88 -14.82 0.26
N ILE A 139 3.24 -14.73 -1.00
CA ILE A 139 2.37 -14.93 -2.15
C ILE A 139 2.55 -16.36 -2.61
N TYR A 140 1.50 -17.18 -2.46
CA TYR A 140 1.49 -18.58 -2.84
C TYR A 140 1.16 -18.70 -4.34
N MET A 141 2.13 -19.16 -5.14
CA MET A 141 1.96 -19.19 -6.60
C MET A 141 1.10 -20.37 -7.04
N ASN A 142 0.06 -20.10 -7.82
CA ASN A 142 -0.92 -21.07 -8.34
C ASN A 142 -1.57 -21.96 -7.26
N SER A 143 -1.57 -21.50 -6.00
CA SER A 143 -2.22 -22.20 -4.89
C SER A 143 -3.75 -22.04 -4.96
N LYS A 144 -4.46 -23.05 -4.47
CA LYS A 144 -5.91 -23.02 -4.24
C LYS A 144 -6.25 -22.98 -2.76
N ASP A 145 -5.23 -22.83 -1.90
CA ASP A 145 -5.40 -22.87 -0.46
C ASP A 145 -6.19 -21.66 0.01
N GLU A 146 -7.10 -21.91 0.94
CA GLU A 146 -7.85 -20.88 1.64
C GLU A 146 -7.04 -20.38 2.84
N SER A 147 -7.33 -19.16 3.27
CA SER A 147 -6.65 -18.61 4.43
C SER A 147 -7.06 -19.38 5.69
N PRO A 148 -6.12 -19.74 6.57
CA PRO A 148 -6.44 -20.35 7.85
C PRO A 148 -7.06 -19.35 8.85
N ALA A 149 -6.87 -18.05 8.64
CA ALA A 149 -7.37 -16.99 9.50
C ALA A 149 -7.40 -15.63 8.77
N ASP A 150 -8.17 -14.69 9.30
CA ASP A 150 -8.11 -13.29 8.88
C ASP A 150 -6.90 -12.59 9.49
N THR A 151 -6.16 -11.81 8.71
CA THR A 151 -4.93 -11.15 9.15
C THR A 151 -4.84 -9.70 8.70
N TRP A 152 -3.89 -8.95 9.24
CA TRP A 152 -3.62 -7.57 8.82
C TRP A 152 -3.19 -7.47 7.35
N MET A 153 -2.38 -8.41 6.88
CA MET A 153 -1.79 -8.41 5.53
C MET A 153 -2.60 -9.22 4.52
N GLY A 154 -3.70 -9.85 4.95
CA GLY A 154 -4.50 -10.75 4.15
C GLY A 154 -3.77 -12.04 3.74
N TRP A 155 -4.41 -12.81 2.89
CA TRP A 155 -3.89 -14.04 2.30
C TRP A 155 -3.69 -13.86 0.80
N SER A 156 -2.44 -13.98 0.35
CA SER A 156 -2.05 -13.63 -1.02
C SER A 156 -1.86 -14.88 -1.91
N ARG A 157 -2.62 -14.96 -3.00
CA ARG A 157 -2.45 -15.99 -4.05
C ARG A 157 -1.99 -15.34 -5.34
N GLY A 158 -0.90 -15.85 -5.90
CA GLY A 158 -0.26 -15.29 -7.08
C GLY A 158 -0.43 -16.16 -8.32
N ARG A 159 -0.48 -15.55 -9.49
CA ARG A 159 -0.31 -16.22 -10.79
C ARG A 159 0.41 -15.29 -11.76
N TRP A 160 0.91 -15.85 -12.85
CA TRP A 160 1.49 -15.09 -13.94
C TRP A 160 0.51 -14.94 -15.10
N GLU A 161 0.25 -13.70 -15.53
CA GLU A 161 -0.45 -13.38 -16.77
C GLU A 161 0.55 -12.74 -17.74
N GLY A 162 1.12 -13.55 -18.63
CA GLY A 162 2.29 -13.13 -19.41
C GLY A 162 3.46 -12.76 -18.49
N ASP A 163 3.90 -11.50 -18.59
CA ASP A 163 4.96 -10.91 -17.77
C ASP A 163 4.44 -10.17 -16.52
N THR A 164 3.15 -10.25 -16.22
CA THR A 164 2.56 -9.60 -15.04
C THR A 164 2.35 -10.61 -13.92
N LEU A 165 2.86 -10.30 -12.73
CA LEU A 165 2.48 -11.01 -11.51
C LEU A 165 1.13 -10.45 -11.05
N VAL A 166 0.10 -11.30 -11.04
CA VAL A 166 -1.23 -10.97 -10.55
C VAL A 166 -1.42 -11.62 -9.19
N VAL A 167 -1.76 -10.82 -8.19
CA VAL A 167 -1.92 -11.26 -6.80
C VAL A 167 -3.35 -10.94 -6.36
N GLU A 168 -4.09 -11.97 -5.97
CA GLU A 168 -5.38 -11.82 -5.34
C GLU A 168 -5.22 -11.94 -3.83
N VAL A 169 -5.77 -10.98 -3.09
CA VAL A 169 -5.67 -10.91 -1.63
C VAL A 169 -7.06 -10.81 -1.02
N ASN A 170 -7.30 -11.63 0.00
CA ASN A 170 -8.52 -11.63 0.80
C ASN A 170 -8.19 -11.96 2.28
N ALA A 171 -9.19 -12.30 3.10
CA ALA A 171 -9.01 -12.69 4.51
C ALA A 171 -8.32 -11.60 5.35
N PHE A 172 -8.83 -10.37 5.23
CA PHE A 172 -8.38 -9.23 6.02
C PHE A 172 -9.15 -9.16 7.34
N ASN A 173 -8.49 -8.75 8.42
CA ASN A 173 -9.16 -8.54 9.71
C ASN A 173 -10.02 -7.26 9.77
N GLY A 174 -9.98 -6.41 8.73
CA GLY A 174 -10.75 -5.16 8.66
C GLY A 174 -10.22 -4.01 9.52
N GLU A 175 -9.04 -4.17 10.12
CA GLU A 175 -8.46 -3.20 11.06
C GLU A 175 -7.44 -2.26 10.39
N THR A 176 -7.41 -2.16 9.07
CA THR A 176 -6.44 -1.34 8.32
C THR A 176 -7.11 -0.25 7.49
N TRP A 177 -6.37 0.83 7.23
CA TRP A 177 -6.79 1.95 6.39
C TRP A 177 -5.91 2.03 5.14
N PHE A 178 -6.40 2.69 4.09
CA PHE A 178 -5.62 2.96 2.88
C PHE A 178 -4.65 4.13 3.05
N ASP A 179 -4.97 5.11 3.90
CA ASP A 179 -4.13 6.30 4.12
C ASP A 179 -4.55 7.10 5.36
N ARG A 180 -3.85 8.21 5.62
CA ARG A 180 -4.12 9.16 6.70
C ARG A 180 -5.32 10.08 6.43
N ALA A 181 -5.86 10.11 5.22
CA ALA A 181 -7.05 10.88 4.86
C ALA A 181 -8.35 10.17 5.24
N GLY A 182 -8.26 9.06 5.98
CA GLY A 182 -9.37 8.33 6.56
C GLY A 182 -10.01 7.34 5.59
N ASN A 183 -9.40 7.12 4.42
CA ASN A 183 -9.88 6.13 3.47
C ASN A 183 -9.71 4.73 4.08
N PHE A 184 -10.80 3.98 4.19
CA PHE A 184 -10.85 2.71 4.90
C PHE A 184 -11.60 1.64 4.11
N HIS A 185 -11.52 0.40 4.59
CA HIS A 185 -12.26 -0.77 4.11
C HIS A 185 -12.75 -1.60 5.31
N SER A 186 -13.50 -2.66 5.04
CA SER A 186 -13.94 -3.66 6.00
C SER A 186 -13.13 -4.96 5.89
N ASP A 187 -13.52 -5.95 6.68
CA ASP A 187 -13.09 -7.36 6.59
C ASP A 187 -13.47 -8.03 5.26
N ALA A 188 -14.47 -7.51 4.54
CA ALA A 188 -14.90 -8.05 3.24
C ALA A 188 -14.01 -7.60 2.06
N LEU A 189 -12.92 -6.88 2.33
CA LEU A 189 -12.00 -6.40 1.31
C LEU A 189 -11.44 -7.56 0.45
N ARG A 190 -11.46 -7.35 -0.85
CA ARG A 190 -10.70 -8.10 -1.84
C ARG A 190 -9.86 -7.14 -2.65
N VAL A 191 -8.60 -7.52 -2.84
CA VAL A 191 -7.62 -6.72 -3.58
C VAL A 191 -7.07 -7.59 -4.71
N VAL A 192 -7.04 -7.04 -5.93
CA VAL A 192 -6.30 -7.62 -7.04
C VAL A 192 -5.18 -6.69 -7.41
N GLU A 193 -3.95 -7.10 -7.12
CA GLU A 193 -2.73 -6.37 -7.46
C GLU A 193 -2.10 -6.92 -8.71
N ARG A 194 -1.51 -6.04 -9.53
CA ARG A 194 -0.78 -6.39 -10.74
C ARG A 194 0.58 -5.69 -10.70
N PHE A 195 1.64 -6.47 -10.77
CA PHE A 195 3.02 -5.97 -10.86
C PHE A 195 3.55 -6.27 -12.26
N THR A 196 3.67 -5.23 -13.07
CA THR A 196 4.12 -5.34 -14.47
C THR A 196 5.45 -4.61 -14.65
N PRO A 197 6.54 -5.30 -15.03
CA PRO A 197 7.79 -4.65 -15.41
C PRO A 197 7.60 -3.77 -16.64
N VAL A 198 7.86 -2.47 -16.49
CA VAL A 198 7.80 -1.50 -17.60
C VAL A 198 9.19 -0.99 -17.98
N SER A 199 10.17 -1.14 -17.09
CA SER A 199 11.59 -0.99 -17.40
C SER A 199 12.44 -1.86 -16.45
N ARG A 200 13.77 -1.76 -16.54
CA ARG A 200 14.69 -2.46 -15.64
C ARG A 200 14.46 -2.10 -14.16
N ASP A 201 14.12 -0.83 -13.94
CA ASP A 201 14.12 -0.20 -12.62
C ASP A 201 12.74 0.37 -12.25
N VAL A 202 11.69 0.01 -13.00
CA VAL A 202 10.30 0.44 -12.74
C VAL A 202 9.31 -0.72 -12.93
N LEU A 203 8.47 -0.94 -11.92
CA LEU A 203 7.24 -1.73 -12.03
C LEU A 203 6.05 -0.79 -12.12
N GLN A 204 5.12 -1.05 -13.03
CA GLN A 204 3.77 -0.53 -12.92
C GLN A 204 3.01 -1.38 -11.90
N TYR A 205 2.38 -0.71 -10.94
CA TYR A 205 1.56 -1.32 -9.91
C TYR A 205 0.13 -0.85 -10.06
N ASP A 206 -0.74 -1.76 -10.47
CA ASP A 206 -2.18 -1.53 -10.60
C ASP A 206 -2.94 -2.34 -9.56
N VAL A 207 -3.96 -1.73 -8.97
CA VAL A 207 -4.77 -2.35 -7.93
C VAL A 207 -6.23 -2.18 -8.25
N THR A 208 -6.99 -3.26 -8.16
CA THR A 208 -8.46 -3.23 -8.12
C THR A 208 -8.93 -3.54 -6.70
N ILE A 209 -9.82 -2.70 -6.19
CA ILE A 209 -10.39 -2.80 -4.85
C ILE A 209 -11.86 -3.15 -4.95
N GLU A 210 -12.25 -4.18 -4.20
CA GLU A 210 -13.63 -4.62 -4.06
C GLU A 210 -13.97 -4.79 -2.58
N ASP A 211 -14.97 -4.06 -2.11
CA ASP A 211 -15.54 -4.25 -0.77
C ASP A 211 -17.03 -3.87 -0.82
N PRO A 212 -17.94 -4.85 -0.91
CA PRO A 212 -19.37 -4.57 -1.05
C PRO A 212 -20.01 -4.05 0.25
N LYS A 213 -19.32 -4.08 1.39
CA LYS A 213 -19.82 -3.45 2.63
C LYS A 213 -19.57 -1.95 2.60
N VAL A 214 -18.44 -1.51 2.02
CA VAL A 214 -17.98 -0.10 2.09
C VAL A 214 -18.22 0.68 0.80
N PHE A 215 -18.09 0.04 -0.35
CA PHE A 215 -18.17 0.68 -1.68
C PHE A 215 -19.43 0.24 -2.44
N THR A 216 -19.88 1.07 -3.39
CA THR A 216 -21.01 0.78 -4.27
C THR A 216 -20.61 0.03 -5.54
N ARG A 217 -19.33 0.08 -5.92
CA ARG A 217 -18.74 -0.64 -7.06
C ARG A 217 -17.23 -0.83 -6.85
N PRO A 218 -16.60 -1.77 -7.58
CA PRO A 218 -15.15 -1.85 -7.66
C PRO A 218 -14.54 -0.54 -8.16
N TRP A 219 -13.33 -0.23 -7.69
CA TRP A 219 -12.55 0.93 -8.11
C TRP A 219 -11.07 0.58 -8.19
N LYS A 220 -10.27 1.46 -8.80
CA LYS A 220 -8.88 1.18 -9.13
C LYS A 220 -7.93 2.29 -8.71
N MET A 221 -6.68 1.90 -8.46
CA MET A 221 -5.56 2.83 -8.31
C MET A 221 -4.35 2.30 -9.09
N SER A 222 -3.44 3.22 -9.45
CA SER A 222 -2.31 2.91 -10.31
C SER A 222 -1.11 3.81 -9.96
N MET A 223 0.08 3.24 -9.85
CA MET A 223 1.31 4.00 -9.60
C MET A 223 2.57 3.25 -10.03
N PRO A 224 3.66 3.96 -10.40
CA PRO A 224 4.95 3.34 -10.59
C PRO A 224 5.63 3.03 -9.24
N LEU A 225 6.36 1.91 -9.21
CA LEU A 225 7.27 1.53 -8.15
C LEU A 225 8.68 1.54 -8.70
N TYR A 226 9.58 2.22 -7.99
CA TYR A 226 10.96 2.44 -8.42
C TYR A 226 11.90 1.53 -7.68
N ARG A 227 12.84 0.92 -8.39
CA ARG A 227 13.89 0.12 -7.79
C ARG A 227 14.87 1.02 -7.03
N ARG A 228 15.29 0.60 -5.84
CA ARG A 228 16.44 1.17 -5.13
C ARG A 228 17.72 0.65 -5.77
N ILE A 229 18.54 1.56 -6.31
CA ILE A 229 19.73 1.26 -7.13
C ILE A 229 21.04 1.63 -6.45
N GLU A 230 20.97 2.09 -5.20
CA GLU A 230 22.14 2.39 -4.40
C GLU A 230 23.03 1.15 -4.24
N LYS A 231 24.35 1.33 -4.28
CA LYS A 231 25.33 0.22 -4.27
C LYS A 231 25.14 -0.76 -3.10
N ASN A 232 24.71 -0.24 -1.94
CA ASN A 232 24.47 -1.00 -0.72
C ASN A 232 22.99 -0.92 -0.31
N ALA A 233 22.07 -0.84 -1.29
CA ALA A 233 20.63 -0.87 -0.99
C ALA A 233 20.30 -2.14 -0.21
N GLN A 234 19.73 -1.95 0.98
CA GLN A 234 19.27 -3.01 1.86
C GLN A 234 17.95 -2.54 2.48
N LEU A 235 17.07 -3.50 2.75
CA LEU A 235 15.86 -3.22 3.53
C LEU A 235 16.29 -3.03 4.98
N LEU A 236 16.04 -1.85 5.55
CA LEU A 236 16.40 -1.58 6.93
C LEU A 236 15.26 -1.97 7.86
N GLU A 237 15.57 -2.02 9.15
CA GLU A 237 14.56 -2.30 10.17
C GLU A 237 13.88 -1.00 10.61
N TYR A 238 12.54 -0.97 10.54
CA TYR A 238 11.71 0.08 11.15
C TYR A 238 10.76 -0.52 12.20
N LYS A 239 11.33 -0.87 13.36
CA LYS A 239 10.59 -1.33 14.55
C LYS A 239 9.90 -0.17 15.26
N CYS A 240 8.79 0.31 14.71
CA CYS A 240 8.11 1.50 15.23
C CYS A 240 7.41 1.36 16.59
N VAL A 241 7.30 0.14 17.15
CA VAL A 241 6.58 -0.10 18.42
C VAL A 241 7.18 0.73 19.56
N GLU A 242 8.51 0.84 19.59
CA GLU A 242 9.24 1.62 20.60
C GLU A 242 8.92 3.13 20.51
N PHE A 243 8.56 3.63 19.32
CA PHE A 243 8.28 5.05 19.10
C PHE A 243 6.85 5.45 19.48
N VAL A 244 5.96 4.46 19.69
CA VAL A 244 4.53 4.67 19.98
C VAL A 244 4.14 4.19 21.37
N GLU A 245 5.10 3.66 22.15
CA GLU A 245 4.84 3.13 23.49
C GLU A 245 4.23 4.19 24.42
N GLU A 246 4.82 5.41 24.46
CA GLU A 246 4.28 6.50 25.29
C GLU A 246 2.89 6.96 24.78
N LEU A 247 2.68 6.96 23.46
CA LEU A 247 1.37 7.29 22.88
C LEU A 247 0.29 6.28 23.32
N MET A 248 0.61 5.00 23.32
CA MET A 248 -0.34 3.93 23.63
C MET A 248 -0.52 3.72 25.13
N TYR A 249 0.58 3.70 25.88
CA TYR A 249 0.63 3.21 27.26
C TYR A 249 1.10 4.26 28.27
N GLY A 250 1.42 5.49 27.85
CA GLY A 250 1.86 6.56 28.76
C GLY A 250 0.88 6.84 29.90
N HIS A 251 -0.42 6.64 29.66
CA HIS A 251 -1.46 6.73 30.68
C HIS A 251 -1.35 5.68 31.81
N LEU A 252 -0.62 4.59 31.59
CA LEU A 252 -0.32 3.54 32.57
C LEU A 252 0.99 3.80 33.33
N ARG A 253 1.77 4.82 32.93
CA ARG A 253 3.04 5.14 33.58
C ARG A 253 2.81 5.51 35.04
N LYS A 254 3.62 4.93 35.93
CA LYS A 254 3.61 5.26 37.36
C LYS A 254 3.85 6.76 37.51
N LYS A 255 2.87 7.48 38.05
CA LYS A 255 3.02 8.89 38.39
C LYS A 255 4.03 8.98 39.54
N THR A 256 5.17 9.62 39.30
CA THR A 256 6.10 9.98 40.37
C THR A 256 5.37 10.99 41.28
N LYS A 257 5.27 10.68 42.57
CA LYS A 257 4.77 11.62 43.59
C LYS A 257 5.77 12.75 43.80
#